data_AF-A0A3L9YAT9-F1
#
_entry.id   AF-A0A3L9YAT9-F1
#
_cell.length_a   1.000
_cell.length_b   1.000
_cell.length_c   1.000
_cell.angle_alpha   90.00
_cell.angle_beta   90.00
_cell.angle_gamma   90.00
#
_symmetry.space_group_name_H-M   'P 1'
#
loop_
_entity.id
_entity.type
_entity.pdbx_description
1 polymer ?
#
loop_
_entity_poly.entity_id
_entity_poly.type
_entity_poly.pdbx_seq_one_letter_code
_entity_poly.pdbx_strand_id
1 'polypeptide(L)'
;MFFNTSAAPKTKDGIAKFLSGHPRYQTNSGVHPLTSYSHCVKLHRLGLNRSESEKAASIMQSDDYWRELRGCLRGFQDDMQGRYQISPMGRNSGHLVLFEAEVYDPGYKSTCRQCGHLSHQLVSPQSSHCGECGGLRSNLKKPLSWSRVIGSGIDHGVTYRDMLDWSMVDLQDRLDLVRAFDSACDITRSAFIRLLNEFMLIEQVVMVPQTVKRLERIC
;
A
#
# COMPACT_ATOMS: atom_id res chain seq x y z
N MET A 1 -6.15 11.36 -17.03
CA MET A 1 -5.00 10.62 -17.61
C MET A 1 -5.07 9.19 -17.11
N PHE A 2 -4.96 8.20 -17.98
CA PHE A 2 -4.84 6.79 -17.58
C PHE A 2 -3.37 6.37 -17.72
N PHE A 3 -2.93 5.41 -16.91
CA PHE A 3 -1.58 4.86 -16.96
C PHE A 3 -1.50 3.75 -18.01
N ASN A 4 -2.51 2.89 -18.07
CA ASN A 4 -2.64 1.84 -19.08
C ASN A 4 -3.32 2.39 -20.35
N THR A 5 -2.54 2.99 -21.25
CA THR A 5 -3.08 3.75 -22.41
C THR A 5 -2.74 3.16 -23.79
N SER A 6 -1.88 2.14 -23.87
CA SER A 6 -1.41 1.58 -25.13
C SER A 6 -1.83 0.12 -25.33
N ALA A 7 -2.02 -0.27 -26.59
CA ALA A 7 -2.17 -1.67 -26.97
C ALA A 7 -0.89 -2.44 -26.59
N ALA A 8 -1.06 -3.67 -26.09
CA ALA A 8 0.06 -4.50 -25.64
C ALA A 8 1.07 -4.71 -26.80
N PRO A 9 2.35 -4.34 -26.63
CA PRO A 9 3.36 -4.70 -27.62
C PRO A 9 3.49 -6.21 -27.69
N LYS A 10 3.63 -6.75 -28.92
CA LYS A 10 3.73 -8.20 -29.16
C LYS A 10 5.12 -8.64 -29.64
N THR A 11 5.96 -7.69 -30.02
CA THR A 11 7.32 -7.96 -30.52
C THR A 11 8.33 -7.80 -29.39
N LYS A 12 9.41 -8.59 -29.42
CA LYS A 12 10.50 -8.51 -28.44
C LYS A 12 10.98 -7.07 -28.20
N ASP A 13 11.29 -6.38 -29.30
CA ASP A 13 11.71 -4.97 -29.33
C ASP A 13 10.67 -4.04 -28.71
N GLY A 14 9.38 -4.23 -29.04
CA GLY A 14 8.30 -3.43 -28.50
C GLY A 14 8.12 -3.60 -26.99
N ILE A 15 8.22 -4.83 -26.50
CA ILE A 15 8.11 -5.14 -25.06
C ILE A 15 9.31 -4.54 -24.31
N ALA A 16 10.53 -4.75 -24.81
CA ALA A 16 11.74 -4.20 -24.20
C ALA A 16 11.72 -2.66 -24.15
N LYS A 17 11.23 -1.99 -25.21
CA LYS A 17 11.04 -0.53 -25.21
C LYS A 17 10.02 -0.08 -24.17
N PHE A 18 8.90 -0.79 -24.06
CA PHE A 18 7.87 -0.49 -23.07
C PHE A 18 8.44 -0.59 -21.64
N LEU A 19 9.09 -1.70 -21.31
CA LEU A 19 9.61 -1.97 -19.96
C LEU A 19 10.75 -1.02 -19.57
N SER A 20 11.73 -0.80 -20.45
CA SER A 20 12.87 0.09 -20.20
C SER A 20 12.47 1.58 -20.16
N GLY A 21 11.45 1.96 -20.91
CA GLY A 21 10.90 3.32 -20.92
C GLY A 21 9.89 3.60 -19.80
N HIS A 22 9.49 2.58 -19.03
CA HIS A 22 8.49 2.74 -17.99
C HIS A 22 9.01 3.65 -16.86
N PRO A 23 8.19 4.60 -16.34
CA PRO A 23 8.61 5.45 -15.23
C PRO A 23 9.07 4.64 -14.02
N ARG A 24 10.12 5.14 -13.35
CA ARG A 24 10.73 4.50 -12.18
C ARG A 24 10.84 5.46 -11.00
N TYR A 25 10.80 4.92 -9.79
CA TYR A 25 11.02 5.65 -8.54
C TYR A 25 12.20 5.06 -7.79
N GLN A 26 13.03 5.92 -7.17
CA GLN A 26 14.14 5.51 -6.34
C GLN A 26 13.65 5.06 -4.96
N THR A 27 13.80 3.77 -4.63
CA THR A 27 13.18 3.15 -3.46
C THR A 27 14.00 3.26 -2.17
N ASN A 28 15.29 3.62 -2.28
CA ASN A 28 16.15 3.92 -1.13
C ASN A 28 17.10 5.08 -1.41
N SER A 29 17.56 5.77 -0.37
CA SER A 29 18.50 6.91 -0.49
C SER A 29 19.95 6.53 -0.21
N GLY A 30 20.30 5.25 -0.33
CA GLY A 30 21.62 4.71 0.00
C GLY A 30 22.68 4.95 -1.07
N VAL A 31 23.91 4.52 -0.77
CA VAL A 31 25.07 4.59 -1.69
C VAL A 31 24.82 3.85 -3.01
N HIS A 32 23.98 2.82 -2.98
CA HIS A 32 23.49 2.11 -4.15
C HIS A 32 21.97 2.28 -4.27
N PRO A 33 21.52 3.37 -4.92
CA PRO A 33 20.10 3.68 -5.01
C PRO A 33 19.40 2.66 -5.91
N LEU A 34 18.44 1.91 -5.36
CA LEU A 34 17.59 1.00 -6.11
C LEU A 34 16.40 1.74 -6.72
N THR A 35 15.88 1.22 -7.83
CA THR A 35 14.72 1.77 -8.52
C THR A 35 13.71 0.68 -8.85
N SER A 36 12.43 1.02 -8.85
CA SER A 36 11.35 0.11 -9.26
C SER A 36 10.31 0.85 -10.10
N TYR A 37 9.43 0.10 -10.78
CA TYR A 37 8.33 0.65 -11.58
C TYR A 37 7.42 1.52 -10.72
N SER A 38 7.03 2.68 -11.25
CA SER A 38 6.21 3.63 -10.50
C SER A 38 5.29 4.46 -11.36
N HIS A 39 4.27 5.07 -10.73
CA HIS A 39 3.48 6.15 -11.30
C HIS A 39 3.42 7.34 -10.36
N CYS A 40 3.55 8.54 -10.92
CA CYS A 40 3.40 9.77 -10.15
C CYS A 40 1.92 10.11 -10.01
N VAL A 41 1.42 10.04 -8.77
CA VAL A 41 0.00 10.23 -8.43
C VAL A 41 -0.27 11.56 -7.70
N LYS A 42 0.63 12.55 -7.85
CA LYS A 42 0.40 13.90 -7.33
C LYS A 42 -0.88 14.49 -7.94
N LEU A 43 -1.69 15.18 -7.13
CA LEU A 43 -3.02 15.70 -7.52
C LEU A 43 -3.04 16.42 -8.88
N HIS A 44 -2.09 17.32 -9.11
CA HIS A 44 -1.99 18.09 -10.37
C HIS A 44 -1.69 17.24 -11.61
N ARG A 45 -1.35 15.95 -11.46
CA ARG A 45 -1.11 14.99 -12.55
C ARG A 45 -2.26 14.00 -12.76
N LEU A 46 -3.27 13.98 -11.88
CA LEU A 46 -4.38 13.02 -11.97
C LEU A 46 -5.45 13.44 -12.99
N GLY A 47 -5.33 14.65 -13.56
CA GLY A 47 -6.30 15.22 -14.49
C GLY A 47 -7.61 15.62 -13.82
N LEU A 48 -7.53 16.05 -12.55
CA LEU A 48 -8.66 16.57 -11.79
C LEU A 48 -9.10 17.93 -12.35
N ASN A 49 -10.40 18.21 -12.33
CA ASN A 49 -10.90 19.56 -12.54
C ASN A 49 -10.63 20.45 -11.29
N ARG A 50 -10.93 21.75 -11.39
CA ARG A 50 -10.68 22.70 -10.31
C ARG A 50 -11.42 22.33 -9.02
N SER A 51 -12.70 21.98 -9.11
CA SER A 51 -13.52 21.60 -7.95
C SER A 51 -13.01 20.32 -7.29
N GLU A 52 -12.66 19.31 -8.09
CA GLU A 52 -12.05 18.07 -7.61
C GLU A 52 -10.71 18.33 -6.93
N SER A 53 -9.88 19.23 -7.46
CA SER A 53 -8.59 19.59 -6.87
C SER A 53 -8.73 20.26 -5.51
N GLU A 54 -9.69 21.18 -5.37
CA GLU A 54 -10.01 21.85 -4.10
C GLU A 54 -10.55 20.85 -3.07
N LYS A 55 -11.46 19.94 -3.48
CA LYS A 55 -11.96 18.86 -2.60
C LYS A 55 -10.85 17.89 -2.18
N ALA A 56 -9.97 17.51 -3.11
CA ALA A 56 -8.85 16.63 -2.81
C ALA A 56 -7.93 17.22 -1.75
N ALA A 57 -7.65 18.53 -1.83
CA ALA A 57 -6.85 19.23 -0.82
C ALA A 57 -7.52 19.24 0.57
N SER A 58 -8.86 19.24 0.63
CA SER A 58 -9.60 19.09 1.89
C SER A 58 -9.55 17.66 2.42
N ILE A 59 -9.96 16.67 1.63
CA ILE A 59 -10.05 15.28 2.06
C ILE A 59 -8.71 14.70 2.49
N MET A 60 -7.61 15.09 1.82
CA MET A 60 -6.27 14.63 2.16
C MET A 60 -5.73 15.16 3.50
N GLN A 61 -6.48 16.01 4.21
CA GLN A 61 -6.16 16.41 5.59
C GLN A 61 -6.45 15.30 6.60
N SER A 62 -7.29 14.32 6.24
CA SER A 62 -7.47 13.08 7.01
C SER A 62 -6.69 11.94 6.35
N ASP A 63 -6.18 10.99 7.13
CA ASP A 63 -5.61 9.74 6.60
C ASP A 63 -6.68 8.70 6.23
N ASP A 64 -7.96 8.97 6.51
CA ASP A 64 -9.06 8.03 6.33
C ASP A 64 -9.30 7.66 4.86
N TYR A 65 -8.99 8.56 3.91
CA TYR A 65 -9.17 8.27 2.49
C TYR A 65 -8.33 7.05 2.03
N TRP A 66 -7.18 6.80 2.68
CA TRP A 66 -6.38 5.61 2.37
C TRP A 66 -7.11 4.31 2.71
N ARG A 67 -8.05 4.32 3.67
CA ARG A 67 -8.87 3.13 3.95
C ARG A 67 -9.66 2.71 2.71
N GLU A 68 -10.21 3.68 1.99
CA GLU A 68 -10.98 3.42 0.76
C GLU A 68 -10.08 3.03 -0.42
N LEU A 69 -8.89 3.63 -0.53
CA LEU A 69 -7.95 3.31 -1.61
C LEU A 69 -7.22 1.97 -1.41
N ARG A 70 -6.95 1.57 -0.16
CA ARG A 70 -6.22 0.33 0.16
C ARG A 70 -6.91 -0.91 -0.38
N GLY A 71 -8.24 -0.91 -0.52
CA GLY A 71 -8.97 -2.01 -1.15
C GLY A 71 -8.52 -2.27 -2.60
N CYS A 72 -8.27 -1.20 -3.37
CA CYS A 72 -7.82 -1.31 -4.76
C CYS A 72 -6.40 -1.89 -4.85
N LEU A 73 -5.50 -1.41 -3.99
CA LEU A 73 -4.10 -1.89 -3.95
C LEU A 73 -4.03 -3.35 -3.49
N ARG A 74 -4.89 -3.74 -2.54
CA ARG A 74 -4.99 -5.12 -2.08
C ARG A 74 -5.55 -6.05 -3.14
N GLY A 75 -6.52 -5.60 -3.95
CA GLY A 75 -7.03 -6.37 -5.09
C GLY A 75 -5.90 -6.78 -6.04
N PHE A 76 -4.99 -5.86 -6.37
CA PHE A 76 -3.79 -6.18 -7.15
C PHE A 76 -2.90 -7.22 -6.46
N GLN A 77 -2.65 -7.08 -5.15
CA GLN A 77 -1.83 -8.04 -4.43
C GLN A 77 -2.46 -9.44 -4.42
N ASP A 78 -3.78 -9.52 -4.25
CA ASP A 78 -4.53 -10.78 -4.28
C ASP A 78 -4.46 -11.43 -5.67
N ASP A 79 -4.63 -10.64 -6.76
CA ASP A 79 -4.48 -11.10 -8.15
C ASP A 79 -3.05 -11.60 -8.43
N MET A 80 -2.06 -10.99 -7.80
CA MET A 80 -0.64 -11.39 -7.86
C MET A 80 -0.27 -12.52 -6.89
N GLN A 81 -1.24 -13.10 -6.19
CA GLN A 81 -1.06 -14.17 -5.21
C GLN A 81 -0.06 -13.80 -4.12
N GLY A 82 -0.04 -12.53 -3.71
CA GLY A 82 0.83 -12.01 -2.67
C GLY A 82 2.28 -11.75 -3.07
N ARG A 83 2.70 -12.14 -4.29
CA ARG A 83 4.11 -12.01 -4.75
C ARG A 83 4.53 -10.57 -5.05
N TYR A 84 3.56 -9.71 -5.30
CA TYR A 84 3.79 -8.30 -5.58
C TYR A 84 2.78 -7.46 -4.82
N GLN A 85 3.19 -6.26 -4.44
CA GLN A 85 2.29 -5.26 -3.88
C GLN A 85 2.64 -3.87 -4.38
N ILE A 86 1.67 -2.97 -4.27
CA ILE A 86 1.84 -1.56 -4.61
C ILE A 86 1.82 -0.78 -3.30
N SER A 87 2.85 0.04 -3.09
CA SER A 87 2.93 0.89 -1.91
C SER A 87 3.03 2.36 -2.29
N PRO A 88 2.32 3.25 -1.57
CA PRO A 88 2.54 4.69 -1.69
C PRO A 88 3.93 5.07 -1.17
N MET A 89 4.63 5.92 -1.92
CA MET A 89 6.00 6.34 -1.62
C MET A 89 6.23 7.82 -1.91
N GLY A 90 7.25 8.37 -1.25
CA GLY A 90 7.66 9.76 -1.38
C GLY A 90 6.82 10.72 -0.54
N ARG A 91 7.17 12.01 -0.60
CA ARG A 91 6.48 13.05 0.17
C ARG A 91 4.99 13.08 -0.18
N ASN A 92 4.14 13.06 0.84
CA ASN A 92 2.67 13.02 0.73
C ASN A 92 2.17 11.86 -0.15
N SER A 93 2.88 10.73 -0.15
CA SER A 93 2.48 9.53 -0.92
C SER A 93 2.30 9.80 -2.41
N GLY A 94 3.10 10.71 -2.98
CA GLY A 94 2.94 11.20 -4.36
C GLY A 94 3.31 10.21 -5.47
N HIS A 95 3.77 9.00 -5.13
CA HIS A 95 4.03 7.92 -6.09
C HIS A 95 3.41 6.62 -5.61
N LEU A 96 2.87 5.84 -6.54
CA LEU A 96 2.61 4.42 -6.33
C LEU A 96 3.77 3.65 -6.93
N VAL A 97 4.34 2.73 -6.16
CA VAL A 97 5.56 1.99 -6.53
C VAL A 97 5.32 0.50 -6.37
N LEU A 98 5.74 -0.28 -7.37
CA LEU A 98 5.65 -1.73 -7.38
C LEU A 98 6.79 -2.36 -6.56
N PHE A 99 6.46 -3.32 -5.70
CA PHE A 99 7.41 -4.04 -4.85
C PHE A 99 7.21 -5.54 -4.97
N GLU A 100 8.30 -6.29 -4.78
CA GLU A 100 8.22 -7.72 -4.49
C GLU A 100 7.76 -7.87 -3.05
N ALA A 101 6.81 -8.78 -2.86
CA ALA A 101 6.20 -9.03 -1.58
C ALA A 101 6.05 -10.52 -1.35
N GLU A 102 5.76 -10.86 -0.11
CA GLU A 102 5.26 -12.17 0.23
C GLU A 102 4.15 -12.06 1.27
N VAL A 103 3.29 -13.07 1.27
CA VAL A 103 2.31 -13.29 2.32
C VAL A 103 2.85 -14.40 3.22
N TYR A 104 2.96 -14.12 4.51
CA TYR A 104 3.53 -15.04 5.49
C TYR A 104 2.69 -15.13 6.77
N ASP A 105 2.81 -16.27 7.46
CA ASP A 105 2.33 -16.41 8.83
C ASP A 105 3.40 -15.88 9.80
N PRO A 106 3.13 -14.82 10.57
CA PRO A 106 4.04 -14.34 11.60
C PRO A 106 4.22 -15.33 12.76
N GLY A 107 3.46 -16.42 12.84
CA GLY A 107 3.62 -17.47 13.84
C GLY A 107 3.03 -17.12 15.21
N TYR A 108 2.12 -16.14 15.26
CA TYR A 108 1.34 -15.86 16.45
C TYR A 108 0.28 -16.94 16.67
N LYS A 109 0.00 -17.26 17.94
CA LYS A 109 -0.89 -18.35 18.34
C LYS A 109 -2.06 -17.89 19.19
N SER A 110 -1.96 -16.75 19.87
CA SER A 110 -3.06 -16.19 20.67
C SER A 110 -3.13 -14.68 20.57
N THR A 111 -4.32 -14.13 20.86
CA THR A 111 -4.60 -12.69 20.89
C THR A 111 -5.33 -12.31 22.17
N CYS A 112 -5.05 -11.13 22.72
CA CYS A 112 -5.83 -10.56 23.81
C CYS A 112 -7.18 -10.06 23.30
N ARG A 113 -8.26 -10.45 23.97
CA ARG A 113 -9.63 -10.04 23.61
C ARG A 113 -9.94 -8.57 23.91
N GLN A 114 -9.12 -7.93 24.74
CA GLN A 114 -9.32 -6.54 25.17
C GLN A 114 -8.47 -5.56 24.37
N CYS A 115 -7.16 -5.79 24.26
CA CYS A 115 -6.25 -4.87 23.57
C CYS A 115 -5.75 -5.37 22.20
N GLY A 116 -6.10 -6.59 21.79
CA GLY A 116 -5.67 -7.18 20.50
C GLY A 116 -4.23 -7.68 20.47
N HIS A 117 -3.43 -7.44 21.51
CA HIS A 117 -2.02 -7.80 21.54
C HIS A 117 -1.79 -9.32 21.29
N LEU A 118 -0.87 -9.62 20.38
CA LEU A 118 -0.58 -10.97 19.89
C LEU A 118 0.49 -11.67 20.72
N SER A 119 0.52 -13.01 20.70
CA SER A 119 1.55 -13.81 21.36
C SER A 119 1.87 -15.06 20.54
N HIS A 120 3.16 -15.46 20.54
CA HIS A 120 3.63 -16.71 19.93
C HIS A 120 3.31 -17.96 20.77
N GLN A 121 2.70 -17.78 21.93
CA GLN A 121 2.31 -18.85 22.84
C GLN A 121 0.80 -19.10 22.77
N LEU A 122 0.40 -20.36 22.91
CA LEU A 122 -1.00 -20.72 23.16
C LEU A 122 -1.38 -20.30 24.58
N VAL A 123 -2.66 -20.02 24.78
CA VAL A 123 -3.25 -19.81 26.09
C VAL A 123 -3.08 -21.08 26.90
N SER A 124 -2.42 -20.97 28.05
CA SER A 124 -2.31 -22.06 29.02
C SER A 124 -3.35 -21.90 30.12
N PRO A 125 -3.78 -22.99 30.76
CA PRO A 125 -4.64 -22.91 31.95
C PRO A 125 -4.01 -22.10 33.10
N GLN A 126 -2.67 -22.04 33.17
CA GLN A 126 -1.93 -21.37 34.23
C GLN A 126 -1.68 -19.88 33.94
N SER A 127 -1.76 -19.44 32.68
CA SER A 127 -1.52 -18.05 32.28
C SER A 127 -2.40 -17.70 31.07
N SER A 128 -3.60 -17.21 31.38
CA SER A 128 -4.62 -16.81 30.39
C SER A 128 -4.77 -15.31 30.23
N HIS A 129 -4.00 -14.52 31.00
CA HIS A 129 -4.08 -13.07 31.03
C HIS A 129 -3.01 -12.41 30.13
N CYS A 130 -3.34 -11.23 29.64
CA CYS A 130 -2.45 -10.39 28.85
C CYS A 130 -1.45 -9.69 29.75
N GLY A 131 -0.15 -9.76 29.41
CA GLY A 131 0.90 -9.05 30.16
C GLY A 131 0.83 -7.53 30.04
N GLU A 132 0.17 -7.01 29.00
CA GLU A 132 0.08 -5.56 28.75
C GLU A 132 -1.11 -4.91 29.47
N CYS A 133 -2.30 -5.53 29.39
CA CYS A 133 -3.54 -4.94 29.92
C CYS A 133 -4.27 -5.79 30.96
N GLY A 134 -3.76 -6.98 31.29
CA GLY A 134 -4.42 -7.92 32.21
C GLY A 134 -5.65 -8.63 31.65
N GLY A 135 -6.15 -8.27 30.46
CA GLY A 135 -7.33 -8.89 29.85
C GLY A 135 -7.12 -10.34 29.41
N LEU A 136 -8.21 -11.10 29.22
CA LEU A 136 -8.14 -12.51 28.82
C LEU A 136 -7.67 -12.71 27.37
N ARG A 137 -6.92 -13.79 27.15
CA ARG A 137 -6.43 -14.21 25.83
C ARG A 137 -7.28 -15.34 25.24
N SER A 138 -7.25 -15.47 23.92
CA SER A 138 -7.77 -16.62 23.19
C SER A 138 -6.84 -17.07 22.08
N ASN A 139 -6.77 -18.39 21.87
CA ASN A 139 -6.04 -18.97 20.76
C ASN A 139 -6.65 -18.54 19.42
N LEU A 140 -5.78 -18.26 18.46
CA LEU A 140 -6.16 -17.99 17.09
C LEU A 140 -6.69 -19.29 16.46
N LYS A 141 -7.84 -19.20 15.78
CA LYS A 141 -8.46 -20.36 15.11
C LYS A 141 -7.73 -20.75 13.83
N LYS A 142 -7.02 -19.81 13.22
CA LYS A 142 -6.27 -19.98 11.98
C LYS A 142 -5.01 -19.10 12.04
N PRO A 143 -3.94 -19.50 11.35
CA PRO A 143 -2.77 -18.65 11.14
C PRO A 143 -3.14 -17.25 10.64
N LEU A 144 -2.30 -16.27 10.97
CA LEU A 144 -2.43 -14.94 10.40
C LEU A 144 -1.80 -14.93 9.00
N SER A 145 -2.22 -13.97 8.20
CA SER A 145 -1.75 -13.80 6.82
C SER A 145 -1.31 -12.36 6.66
N TRP A 146 -0.03 -12.10 6.90
CA TRP A 146 0.55 -10.76 6.84
C TRP A 146 1.33 -10.56 5.55
N SER A 147 1.35 -9.33 5.04
CA SER A 147 2.16 -8.96 3.87
C SER A 147 3.41 -8.22 4.32
N ARG A 148 4.55 -8.49 3.68
CA ARG A 148 5.76 -7.66 3.78
C ARG A 148 6.43 -7.48 2.43
N VAL A 149 7.11 -6.34 2.26
CA VAL A 149 8.03 -6.12 1.13
C VAL A 149 9.27 -6.97 1.37
N ILE A 150 9.68 -7.72 0.34
CA ILE A 150 10.94 -8.51 0.34
C ILE A 150 11.96 -7.99 -0.67
N GLY A 151 11.51 -7.23 -1.68
CA GLY A 151 12.38 -6.68 -2.71
C GLY A 151 11.89 -5.33 -3.21
N SER A 152 12.83 -4.40 -3.41
CA SER A 152 12.56 -2.99 -3.74
C SER A 152 13.22 -2.47 -5.02
N GLY A 153 13.86 -3.36 -5.79
CA GLY A 153 14.63 -3.01 -6.97
C GLY A 153 14.24 -3.83 -8.19
N ILE A 154 12.94 -4.03 -8.43
CA ILE A 154 12.47 -4.81 -9.60
C ILE A 154 13.11 -4.20 -10.85
N ASP A 155 13.85 -5.03 -11.60
CA ASP A 155 14.59 -4.67 -12.82
C ASP A 155 15.48 -3.42 -12.66
N HIS A 156 16.00 -3.16 -11.46
CA HIS A 156 16.91 -2.06 -11.23
C HIS A 156 18.18 -2.21 -12.09
N GLY A 157 18.54 -1.15 -12.82
CA GLY A 157 19.73 -1.13 -13.66
C GLY A 157 19.64 -1.95 -14.94
N VAL A 158 18.53 -2.68 -15.16
CA VAL A 158 18.30 -3.43 -16.40
C VAL A 158 18.05 -2.45 -17.53
N THR A 159 18.91 -2.50 -18.56
CA THR A 159 18.80 -1.64 -19.74
C THR A 159 17.93 -2.27 -20.81
N TYR A 160 17.56 -1.47 -21.81
CA TYR A 160 16.90 -1.96 -23.03
C TYR A 160 17.66 -3.12 -23.69
N ARG A 161 19.01 -3.06 -23.72
CA ARG A 161 19.83 -4.13 -24.33
C ARG A 161 19.75 -5.42 -23.52
N ASP A 162 19.82 -5.32 -22.20
CA ASP A 162 19.69 -6.49 -21.31
C ASP A 162 18.31 -7.15 -21.47
N MET A 163 17.26 -6.35 -21.63
CA MET A 163 15.91 -6.86 -21.89
C MET A 163 15.79 -7.56 -23.26
N LEU A 164 16.56 -7.13 -24.27
CA LEU A 164 16.60 -7.84 -25.55
C LEU A 164 17.26 -9.21 -25.45
N ASP A 165 18.03 -9.49 -24.41
CA ASP A 165 18.65 -10.80 -24.19
C ASP A 165 17.70 -11.76 -23.43
N TRP A 166 16.65 -11.25 -22.78
CA TRP A 166 15.65 -12.08 -22.10
C TRP A 166 14.90 -12.98 -23.08
N SER A 167 14.35 -14.09 -22.58
CA SER A 167 13.46 -14.90 -23.40
C SER A 167 12.15 -14.14 -23.70
N MET A 168 11.44 -14.53 -24.76
CA MET A 168 10.11 -13.97 -25.02
C MET A 168 9.13 -14.23 -23.88
N VAL A 169 9.29 -15.34 -23.15
CA VAL A 169 8.44 -15.70 -22.00
C VAL A 169 8.70 -14.74 -20.85
N ASP A 170 9.96 -14.53 -20.47
CA ASP A 170 10.31 -13.61 -19.37
C ASP A 170 9.87 -12.17 -19.66
N LEU A 171 10.01 -11.72 -20.91
CA LEU A 171 9.52 -10.42 -21.34
C LEU A 171 8.00 -10.30 -21.24
N GLN A 172 7.27 -11.35 -21.63
CA GLN A 172 5.82 -11.37 -21.56
C GLN A 172 5.34 -11.38 -20.10
N ASP A 173 5.95 -12.20 -19.25
CA ASP A 173 5.63 -12.24 -17.82
C ASP A 173 5.88 -10.88 -17.15
N ARG A 174 6.99 -10.22 -17.49
CA ARG A 174 7.28 -8.89 -16.97
C ARG A 174 6.33 -7.84 -17.52
N LEU A 175 5.98 -7.90 -18.81
CA LEU A 175 4.98 -7.02 -19.41
C LEU A 175 3.63 -7.15 -18.70
N ASP A 176 3.18 -8.37 -18.47
CA ASP A 176 1.88 -8.63 -17.85
C ASP A 176 1.85 -8.12 -16.41
N LEU A 177 2.94 -8.27 -15.66
CA LEU A 177 3.09 -7.67 -14.33
C LEU A 177 2.98 -6.14 -14.38
N VAL A 178 3.76 -5.49 -15.24
CA VAL A 178 3.79 -4.01 -15.30
C VAL A 178 2.46 -3.45 -15.79
N ARG A 179 1.78 -4.12 -16.72
CA ARG A 179 0.45 -3.71 -17.18
C ARG A 179 -0.64 -3.93 -16.14
N ALA A 180 -0.56 -5.01 -15.36
CA ALA A 180 -1.44 -5.21 -14.22
C ALA A 180 -1.21 -4.13 -13.14
N PHE A 181 0.05 -3.74 -12.92
CA PHE A 181 0.40 -2.60 -12.08
C PHE A 181 -0.24 -1.28 -12.59
N ASP A 182 -0.10 -0.98 -13.89
CA ASP A 182 -0.71 0.21 -14.51
C ASP A 182 -2.23 0.22 -14.32
N SER A 183 -2.87 -0.92 -14.57
CA SER A 183 -4.32 -1.09 -14.40
C SER A 183 -4.75 -0.86 -12.95
N ALA A 184 -3.99 -1.37 -11.97
CA ALA A 184 -4.27 -1.15 -10.56
C ALA A 184 -4.12 0.32 -10.14
N CYS A 185 -3.13 1.03 -10.71
CA CYS A 185 -3.00 2.48 -10.52
C CYS A 185 -4.20 3.24 -11.11
N ASP A 186 -4.73 2.82 -12.26
CA ASP A 186 -5.92 3.40 -12.88
C ASP A 186 -7.21 3.16 -12.09
N ILE A 187 -7.37 1.94 -11.55
CA ILE A 187 -8.48 1.61 -10.64
C ILE A 187 -8.39 2.48 -9.38
N THR A 188 -7.20 2.60 -8.78
CA THR A 188 -6.97 3.41 -7.59
C THR A 188 -7.26 4.90 -7.85
N ARG A 189 -6.85 5.42 -9.01
CA ARG A 189 -7.18 6.78 -9.44
C ARG A 189 -8.69 6.98 -9.55
N SER A 190 -9.38 6.04 -10.17
CA SER A 190 -10.84 6.10 -10.36
C SER A 190 -11.58 6.04 -9.01
N ALA A 191 -11.12 5.19 -8.09
CA ALA A 191 -11.63 5.13 -6.72
C ALA A 191 -11.42 6.44 -5.97
N PHE A 192 -10.26 7.09 -6.13
CA PHE A 192 -10.00 8.39 -5.55
C PHE A 192 -10.96 9.45 -6.09
N ILE A 193 -11.14 9.54 -7.42
CA ILE A 193 -12.08 10.49 -8.02
C ILE A 193 -13.51 10.24 -7.55
N ARG A 194 -13.93 8.98 -7.44
CA ARG A 194 -15.23 8.62 -6.88
C ARG A 194 -15.37 9.11 -5.43
N LEU A 195 -14.34 8.89 -4.61
CA LEU A 195 -14.31 9.35 -3.23
C LEU A 195 -14.48 10.86 -3.12
N LEU A 196 -13.85 11.66 -3.99
CA LEU A 196 -14.03 13.13 -4.01
C LEU A 196 -15.48 13.57 -4.30
N ASN A 197 -16.26 12.71 -4.95
CA ASN A 197 -17.65 12.99 -5.30
C ASN A 197 -18.65 12.46 -4.26
N GLU A 198 -18.28 11.43 -3.50
CA GLU A 198 -19.17 10.76 -2.53
C GLU A 198 -18.93 11.18 -1.08
N PHE A 199 -17.76 11.75 -0.76
CA PHE A 199 -17.37 12.08 0.61
C PHE A 199 -17.09 13.58 0.78
N MET A 200 -17.22 14.05 2.02
CA MET A 200 -16.79 15.37 2.46
C MET A 200 -16.04 15.25 3.79
N LEU A 201 -15.04 16.11 3.99
CA LEU A 201 -14.36 16.21 5.27
C LEU A 201 -15.30 16.88 6.28
N ILE A 202 -15.46 16.26 7.44
CA ILE A 202 -16.18 16.84 8.58
C ILE A 202 -15.22 16.95 9.76
N GLU A 203 -15.28 18.07 10.47
CA GLU A 203 -14.58 18.23 11.75
C GLU A 203 -15.53 17.81 12.88
N GLN A 204 -15.06 16.95 13.77
CA GLN A 204 -15.80 16.52 14.94
C GLN A 204 -14.99 16.76 16.19
N VAL A 205 -15.54 17.54 17.13
CA VAL A 205 -14.96 17.72 18.47
C VAL A 205 -15.53 16.65 19.39
N VAL A 206 -14.65 15.82 19.96
CA VAL A 206 -15.04 14.78 20.92
C VAL A 206 -14.68 15.23 22.33
N MET A 207 -15.70 15.48 23.16
CA MET A 207 -15.51 15.83 24.58
C MET A 207 -15.20 14.56 25.38
N VAL A 208 -14.05 14.54 26.06
CA VAL A 208 -13.63 13.39 26.87
C VAL A 208 -13.86 13.73 28.36
N PRO A 209 -14.65 12.94 29.11
CA PRO A 209 -14.82 13.17 30.54
C PRO A 209 -13.49 12.97 31.27
N GLN A 210 -13.08 13.98 32.05
CA GLN A 210 -11.79 13.98 32.75
C GLN A 210 -11.97 14.31 34.23
N THR A 211 -11.52 13.40 35.10
CA THR A 211 -11.44 13.65 36.55
C THR A 211 -10.09 14.30 36.87
N VAL A 212 -10.12 15.49 37.48
CA VAL A 212 -8.93 16.20 37.94
C VAL A 212 -8.99 16.47 39.44
N LYS A 213 -7.89 16.21 40.14
CA LYS A 213 -7.72 16.61 41.54
C LYS A 213 -7.14 18.01 41.57
N ARG A 214 -7.74 18.92 42.32
CA ARG A 214 -7.24 20.28 42.55
C ARG A 214 -7.19 20.60 44.03
N LEU A 215 -6.26 21.46 44.41
CA LEU A 215 -6.21 22.04 45.75
C LEU A 215 -7.18 23.21 45.79
N GLU A 216 -8.12 23.19 46.72
CA GLU A 216 -8.96 24.34 47.03
C GLU A 216 -8.56 24.91 48.39
N ARG A 217 -8.61 26.24 48.50
CA ARG A 217 -8.31 26.93 49.76
C ARG A 217 -9.47 26.63 50.72
N ILE A 218 -9.14 26.10 51.89
CA ILE A 218 -10.11 25.95 52.97
C ILE A 218 -10.46 27.36 53.45
N CYS A 219 -11.73 27.75 53.32
CA CYS A 219 -12.28 28.97 53.92
C CYS A 219 -12.59 28.74 55.40
#